data_AF-A0AA37PGG3-F1
#
_entry.id   AF-A0AA37PGG3-F1
#
_cell.length_a   1.000
_cell.length_b   1.000
_cell.length_c   1.000
_cell.angle_alpha   90.00
_cell.angle_beta   90.00
_cell.angle_gamma   90.00
#
_symmetry.space_group_name_H-M   'P 1'
#
loop_
_entity.id
_entity.type
_entity.pdbx_description
1 polymer ?
#
loop_
_entity_poly.entity_id
_entity_poly.type
_entity_poly.pdbx_seq_one_letter_code
_entity_poly.pdbx_strand_id
1 'polypeptide(L)'
;MSGYRVNSDWASISATIHLYNAMRHSGVDTPKISIFDELCQLFLDSVFRGSLPNRNFCSTYRRIVYRSKINKGSTSHDKRGTSSPTVGFTQLPEDMEVDCLLFDQHFTNHDRDPWFQGAVHGIPYKSGSEHKTYRKIEEATAKASPSEHMEKSKARVLLEPDGPRPIARFNFFAVFMLCSKFLETLGKLGRRRDERVDEMGMYTVP
;
A
#
# COMPACT_ATOMS: atom_id res chain seq x y z
N MET A 1 -6.33 -8.66 10.05
CA MET A 1 -5.65 -9.29 8.90
C MET A 1 -4.20 -9.42 9.31
N SER A 2 -3.56 -10.55 9.02
CA SER A 2 -2.15 -10.83 9.30
C SER A 2 -1.37 -10.76 8.00
N GLY A 3 -1.33 -9.59 7.37
CA GLY A 3 -0.43 -9.34 6.24
C GLY A 3 0.96 -8.94 6.70
N TYR A 4 1.96 -9.14 5.83
CA TYR A 4 3.28 -8.55 6.05
C TYR A 4 3.16 -7.02 5.97
N ARG A 5 3.48 -6.32 7.06
CA ARG A 5 3.48 -4.85 7.08
C ARG A 5 4.68 -4.34 6.30
N VAL A 6 4.40 -3.77 5.14
CA VAL A 6 5.44 -3.22 4.25
C VAL A 6 5.69 -1.74 4.51
N ASN A 7 4.69 -1.02 5.03
CA ASN A 7 4.86 0.40 5.29
C ASN A 7 5.54 0.65 6.64
N SER A 8 6.54 1.52 6.65
CA SER A 8 7.10 2.10 7.87
C SER A 8 6.26 3.28 8.35
N ASP A 9 6.47 3.72 9.59
CA ASP A 9 5.91 4.99 10.13
C ASP A 9 6.22 6.22 9.26
N TRP A 10 7.28 6.14 8.46
CA TRP A 10 7.70 7.20 7.53
C TRP A 10 6.96 7.20 6.18
N ALA A 11 6.08 6.22 5.95
CA ALA A 11 5.32 6.06 4.71
C ALA A 11 6.18 6.00 3.43
N SER A 12 7.46 5.63 3.50
CA SER A 12 8.40 5.84 2.39
C SER A 12 7.97 5.13 1.10
N ILE A 13 7.45 3.91 1.20
CA ILE A 13 7.02 3.13 0.04
C ILE A 13 5.74 3.73 -0.56
N SER A 14 4.69 3.95 0.25
CA SER A 14 3.43 4.54 -0.26
C SER A 14 3.64 5.94 -0.82
N ALA A 15 4.41 6.80 -0.13
CA ALA A 15 4.73 8.14 -0.60
C ALA A 15 5.45 8.10 -1.95
N THR A 16 6.43 7.21 -2.10
CA THR A 16 7.18 7.06 -3.36
C THR A 16 6.26 6.65 -4.51
N ILE A 17 5.46 5.59 -4.35
CA ILE A 17 4.63 5.08 -5.44
C ILE A 17 3.47 6.03 -5.78
N HIS A 18 2.91 6.74 -4.80
CA HIS A 18 1.93 7.80 -5.05
C HIS A 18 2.53 8.99 -5.80
N LEU A 19 3.73 9.43 -5.41
CA LEU A 19 4.43 10.52 -6.05
C LEU A 19 4.85 10.15 -7.48
N TYR A 20 5.43 8.98 -7.66
CA TYR A 20 5.78 8.45 -8.98
C TYR A 20 4.54 8.39 -9.89
N ASN A 21 3.43 7.83 -9.42
CA ASN A 21 2.19 7.79 -10.20
C ASN A 21 1.68 9.20 -10.56
N ALA A 22 1.79 10.17 -9.64
CA ALA A 22 1.42 11.56 -9.90
C ALA A 22 2.32 12.20 -10.96
N MET A 23 3.63 11.97 -10.91
CA MET A 23 4.57 12.49 -11.92
C MET A 23 4.30 11.88 -13.30
N ARG A 24 4.03 10.57 -13.38
CA ARG A 24 3.69 9.87 -14.63
C ARG A 24 2.40 10.37 -15.30
N HIS A 25 1.51 10.97 -14.52
CA HIS A 25 0.26 11.58 -15.01
C HIS A 25 0.31 13.12 -15.01
N SER A 26 1.42 13.70 -14.59
CA SER A 26 1.65 15.13 -14.72
C SER A 26 2.03 15.45 -16.17
N GLY A 27 1.89 16.71 -16.58
CA GLY A 27 2.37 17.17 -17.90
C GLY A 27 3.89 17.17 -18.06
N VAL A 28 4.64 16.59 -17.11
CA VAL A 28 6.09 16.44 -17.16
C VAL A 28 6.42 15.06 -17.70
N ASP A 29 7.29 15.01 -18.71
CA ASP A 29 7.76 13.76 -19.32
C ASP A 29 8.62 12.97 -18.33
N THR A 30 7.95 12.19 -17.48
CA THR A 30 8.57 11.40 -16.43
C THR A 30 8.86 10.01 -17.00
N PRO A 31 10.12 9.56 -17.01
CA PRO A 31 10.49 8.26 -17.56
C PRO A 31 9.83 7.12 -16.79
N LYS A 32 9.54 6.03 -17.51
CA LYS A 32 9.10 4.77 -16.93
C LYS A 32 10.21 4.16 -16.07
N ILE A 33 9.91 3.88 -14.81
CA ILE A 33 10.78 3.15 -13.90
C ILE A 33 10.07 1.83 -13.59
N SER A 34 10.52 0.74 -14.22
CA SER A 34 9.80 -0.55 -14.19
C SER A 34 9.50 -1.04 -12.78
N ILE A 35 10.47 -0.93 -11.86
CA ILE A 35 10.26 -1.36 -10.47
C ILE A 35 9.14 -0.55 -9.78
N PHE A 36 8.98 0.74 -10.09
CA PHE A 36 7.87 1.51 -9.51
C PHE A 36 6.53 1.20 -10.17
N ASP A 37 6.51 0.88 -11.47
CA ASP A 37 5.30 0.36 -12.14
C ASP A 37 4.87 -0.98 -11.50
N GLU A 38 5.81 -1.88 -11.24
CA GLU A 38 5.57 -3.16 -10.57
C GLU A 38 5.07 -2.98 -9.13
N LEU A 39 5.71 -2.11 -8.33
CA LEU A 39 5.25 -1.82 -6.97
C LEU A 39 3.85 -1.18 -6.98
N CYS A 40 3.55 -0.30 -7.94
CA CYS A 40 2.21 0.25 -8.11
C CYS A 40 1.15 -0.84 -8.35
N GLN A 41 1.46 -1.85 -9.17
CA GLN A 41 0.57 -2.98 -9.42
C GLN A 41 0.48 -3.94 -8.24
N LEU A 42 1.59 -4.14 -7.53
CA LEU A 42 1.66 -4.99 -6.35
C LEU A 42 0.80 -4.45 -5.21
N PHE A 43 0.86 -3.14 -4.97
CA PHE A 43 0.10 -2.44 -3.94
C PHE A 43 -1.21 -1.83 -4.46
N LEU A 44 -1.71 -2.30 -5.61
CA LEU A 44 -2.91 -1.73 -6.21
C LEU A 44 -4.11 -1.79 -5.25
N ASP A 45 -4.32 -2.92 -4.59
CA ASP A 45 -5.43 -3.10 -3.67
C ASP A 45 -5.16 -2.47 -2.29
N SER A 46 -3.98 -2.70 -1.73
CA SER A 46 -3.65 -2.26 -0.37
C SER A 46 -3.37 -0.76 -0.26
N VAL A 47 -2.74 -0.16 -1.26
CA VAL A 47 -2.49 1.30 -1.30
C VAL A 47 -3.55 1.98 -2.15
N PHE A 48 -3.71 1.58 -3.40
CA PHE A 48 -4.54 2.35 -4.33
C PHE A 48 -6.03 1.98 -4.31
N ARG A 49 -6.46 1.09 -3.40
CA ARG A 49 -7.85 0.63 -3.26
C ARG A 49 -8.45 0.12 -4.58
N GLY A 50 -7.63 -0.55 -5.37
CA GLY A 50 -8.00 -1.21 -6.63
C GLY A 50 -7.80 -0.36 -7.89
N SER A 51 -7.41 0.91 -7.80
CA SER A 51 -7.21 1.75 -8.99
C SER A 51 -6.17 2.86 -8.80
N LEU A 52 -5.26 3.01 -9.76
CA LEU A 52 -4.29 4.10 -9.75
C LEU A 52 -5.00 5.45 -9.93
N PRO A 53 -4.75 6.44 -9.04
CA PRO A 53 -5.30 7.77 -9.19
C PRO A 53 -4.80 8.41 -10.49
N ASN A 54 -5.66 9.12 -11.20
CA ASN A 54 -5.29 9.91 -12.39
C ASN A 54 -5.47 11.42 -12.17
N ARG A 55 -5.96 11.83 -10.99
CA ARG A 55 -6.17 13.22 -10.57
C ARG A 55 -6.26 13.29 -9.04
N ASN A 56 -6.25 14.50 -8.49
CA ASN A 56 -6.40 14.77 -7.05
C ASN A 56 -5.38 14.01 -6.18
N PHE A 57 -4.15 13.83 -6.68
CA PHE A 57 -3.13 12.95 -6.08
C PHE A 57 -2.90 13.22 -4.59
N CYS A 58 -2.73 14.48 -4.19
CA CYS A 58 -2.50 14.85 -2.80
C CYS A 58 -3.66 14.46 -1.87
N SER A 59 -4.91 14.75 -2.30
CA SER A 59 -6.09 14.40 -1.53
C SER A 59 -6.28 12.89 -1.44
N THR A 60 -6.01 12.17 -2.53
CA THR A 60 -6.10 10.71 -2.58
C THR A 60 -5.04 10.06 -1.68
N TYR A 61 -3.79 10.51 -1.76
CA TYR A 61 -2.69 10.08 -0.88
C TYR A 61 -3.05 10.25 0.59
N ARG A 62 -3.49 11.44 1.00
CA ARG A 62 -3.87 11.72 2.40
C ARG A 62 -4.99 10.81 2.91
N ARG A 63 -6.00 10.57 2.09
CA ARG A 63 -7.14 9.70 2.44
C ARG A 63 -6.76 8.23 2.54
N ILE A 64 -5.85 7.77 1.68
CA ILE A 64 -5.40 6.39 1.64
C ILE A 64 -4.42 6.13 2.78
N VAL A 65 -3.36 6.93 2.84
CA VAL A 65 -2.21 6.66 3.70
C VAL A 65 -2.45 7.13 5.13
N TYR A 66 -3.22 8.20 5.37
CA TYR A 66 -3.42 8.73 6.72
C TYR A 66 -4.89 8.67 7.19
N ARG A 67 -5.77 7.97 6.47
CA ARG A 67 -7.23 7.98 6.70
C ARG A 67 -7.82 9.38 6.91
N SER A 68 -7.26 10.40 6.25
CA SER A 68 -7.70 11.78 6.47
C SER A 68 -9.18 11.92 6.09
N LYS A 69 -9.97 12.49 7.00
CA LYS A 69 -11.39 12.80 6.76
C LYS A 69 -11.47 14.10 5.95
N ILE A 70 -12.44 14.16 5.03
CA ILE A 70 -12.79 15.43 4.38
C ILE A 70 -13.75 16.13 5.33
N ASN A 71 -13.30 17.23 5.94
CA ASN A 71 -14.22 18.14 6.61
C ASN A 71 -15.02 18.85 5.52
N LYS A 72 -16.28 18.44 5.34
CA LYS A 72 -17.26 19.27 4.65
C LYS A 72 -17.53 20.44 5.57
N GLY A 73 -16.96 21.61 5.30
CA GLY A 73 -17.25 22.82 6.09
C GLY A 73 -18.75 23.03 6.13
N SER A 74 -19.36 22.96 7.32
CA SER A 74 -20.72 23.42 7.50
C SER A 74 -20.69 24.94 7.72
N THR A 75 -21.56 25.61 6.96
CA THR A 75 -22.17 26.91 7.24
C THR A 75 -21.30 28.19 7.21
N SER A 76 -21.42 28.87 6.06
CA SER A 76 -22.15 30.15 5.89
C SER A 76 -21.42 31.48 5.68
N HIS A 77 -20.08 31.58 5.75
CA HIS A 77 -19.42 32.87 5.46
C HIS A 77 -18.28 32.89 4.44
N ASP A 78 -17.69 31.76 4.08
CA ASP A 78 -16.66 31.73 3.04
C ASP A 78 -17.20 31.20 1.70
N LYS A 79 -17.46 32.11 0.76
CA LYS A 79 -17.83 31.80 -0.64
C LYS A 79 -16.72 31.08 -1.44
N ARG A 80 -15.67 30.62 -0.78
CA ARG A 80 -14.62 29.75 -1.34
C ARG A 80 -14.38 28.57 -0.40
N GLY A 81 -15.39 27.71 -0.28
CA GLY A 81 -15.30 26.47 0.51
C GLY A 81 -14.31 25.48 -0.12
N THR A 82 -13.00 25.72 0.03
CA THR A 82 -11.98 24.72 -0.24
C THR A 82 -12.06 23.64 0.82
N SER A 83 -12.73 22.54 0.50
CA SER A 83 -12.71 21.32 1.31
C SER A 83 -11.28 20.75 1.29
N SER A 84 -10.47 21.13 2.27
CA SER A 84 -9.11 20.61 2.41
C SER A 84 -9.14 19.40 3.37
N PRO A 85 -8.43 18.30 3.05
CA PRO A 85 -8.24 17.23 4.02
C PRO A 85 -7.46 17.76 5.21
N THR A 86 -8.05 17.73 6.40
CA THR A 86 -7.35 17.96 7.67
C THR A 86 -6.49 16.74 7.94
N VAL A 87 -5.20 16.85 7.61
CA VAL A 87 -4.19 15.87 8.05
C VAL A 87 -3.66 16.41 9.36
N GLY A 88 -3.87 15.69 10.46
CA GLY A 88 -3.02 15.90 11.62
C GLY A 88 -1.64 15.38 11.22
N PHE A 89 -0.61 16.24 11.24
CA PHE A 89 0.79 15.83 11.09
C PHE A 89 1.22 14.74 12.10
N THR A 90 0.36 14.44 13.09
CA THR A 90 0.52 13.44 14.14
C THR A 90 -0.13 12.09 13.84
N GLN A 91 -0.82 11.92 12.71
CA GLN A 91 -1.39 10.62 12.33
C GLN A 91 -0.31 9.74 11.71
N LEU A 92 -0.09 8.56 12.30
CA LEU A 92 0.73 7.52 11.70
C LEU A 92 0.10 7.04 10.39
N PRO A 93 0.92 6.65 9.40
CA PRO A 93 0.39 6.07 8.18
C PRO A 93 -0.29 4.73 8.47
N GLU A 94 -1.27 4.39 7.64
CA GLU A 94 -1.92 3.09 7.61
C GLU A 94 -0.90 1.99 7.32
N ASP A 95 -1.10 0.86 8.00
CA ASP A 95 -0.41 -0.37 7.71
C ASP A 95 -0.71 -0.77 6.26
N MET A 96 0.34 -0.90 5.44
CA MET A 96 0.22 -1.54 4.14
C MET A 96 0.51 -3.02 4.31
N GLU A 97 -0.52 -3.82 4.12
CA GLU A 97 -0.42 -5.27 4.19
C GLU A 97 -0.26 -5.84 2.77
N VAL A 98 0.63 -6.83 2.64
CA VAL A 98 0.60 -7.74 1.50
C VAL A 98 0.29 -9.15 2.00
N ASP A 99 -0.67 -9.78 1.35
CA ASP A 99 -1.03 -11.16 1.61
C ASP A 99 0.15 -12.08 1.25
N CYS A 100 0.65 -12.80 2.26
CA CYS A 100 1.72 -13.78 2.14
C CYS A 100 1.43 -14.91 3.13
N LEU A 101 0.92 -16.02 2.61
CA LEU A 101 0.55 -17.23 3.32
C LEU A 101 1.75 -17.92 3.96
N LEU A 102 2.94 -17.87 3.33
CA LEU A 102 4.18 -18.35 3.95
C LEU A 102 4.49 -17.57 5.23
N PHE A 103 4.39 -16.25 5.16
CA PHE A 103 4.60 -15.41 6.34
C PHE A 103 3.54 -15.67 7.40
N ASP A 104 2.26 -15.74 7.02
CA ASP A 104 1.14 -16.00 7.92
C ASP A 104 1.31 -17.34 8.66
N GLN A 105 1.68 -18.40 7.94
CA GLN A 105 1.99 -19.70 8.54
C GLN A 105 3.17 -19.64 9.51
N HIS A 106 4.26 -18.92 9.18
CA HIS A 106 5.36 -18.78 10.13
C HIS A 106 4.99 -17.92 11.35
N PHE A 107 4.23 -16.84 11.14
CA PHE A 107 3.79 -15.93 12.18
C PHE A 107 2.84 -16.62 13.18
N THR A 108 1.96 -17.48 12.68
CA THR A 108 1.03 -18.29 13.47
C THR A 108 1.64 -19.60 13.97
N ASN A 109 2.95 -19.79 13.83
CA ASN A 109 3.66 -21.02 14.25
C ASN A 109 3.03 -22.30 13.66
N HIS A 110 2.57 -22.21 12.41
CA HIS A 110 1.91 -23.27 11.66
C HIS A 110 0.59 -23.76 12.29
N ASP A 111 -0.08 -22.92 13.08
CA ASP A 111 -1.42 -23.21 13.58
C ASP A 111 -2.45 -23.31 12.44
N ARG A 112 -3.59 -23.93 12.76
CA ARG A 112 -4.74 -24.10 11.84
C ARG A 112 -5.51 -22.79 11.65
N ASP A 113 -4.83 -21.76 11.18
CA ASP A 113 -5.45 -20.47 10.96
C ASP A 113 -6.51 -20.54 9.84
N PRO A 114 -7.75 -20.06 10.07
CA PRO A 114 -8.83 -20.12 9.07
C PRO A 114 -8.55 -19.34 7.79
N TRP A 115 -7.70 -18.31 7.84
CA TRP A 115 -7.26 -17.57 6.66
C TRP A 115 -6.45 -18.46 5.74
N PHE A 116 -5.41 -19.11 6.28
CA PHE A 116 -4.60 -20.06 5.52
C PHE A 116 -5.44 -21.23 4.99
N GLN A 117 -6.24 -21.85 5.86
CA GLN A 117 -7.09 -22.98 5.49
C GLN A 117 -8.13 -22.58 4.41
N GLY A 118 -8.76 -21.41 4.55
CA GLY A 118 -9.65 -20.85 3.54
C GLY A 118 -8.94 -20.68 2.19
N ALA A 119 -7.73 -20.12 2.19
CA ALA A 119 -6.94 -19.96 0.97
C ALA A 119 -6.57 -21.29 0.30
N VAL A 120 -6.19 -22.31 1.08
CA VAL A 120 -5.87 -23.66 0.60
C VAL A 120 -7.08 -24.35 -0.04
N HIS A 121 -8.26 -24.16 0.55
CA HIS A 121 -9.50 -24.78 0.09
C HIS A 121 -10.31 -23.89 -0.89
N GLY A 122 -9.79 -22.72 -1.25
CA GLY A 122 -10.46 -21.78 -2.16
C GLY A 122 -11.74 -21.17 -1.59
N ILE A 123 -11.86 -21.11 -0.26
CA ILE A 123 -13.00 -20.54 0.46
C ILE A 123 -12.60 -19.14 0.94
N PRO A 124 -13.19 -18.05 0.40
CA PRO A 124 -12.87 -16.70 0.83
C PRO A 124 -13.15 -16.50 2.32
N TYR A 125 -12.13 -16.12 3.06
CA TYR A 125 -12.22 -15.76 4.48
C TYR A 125 -11.83 -14.30 4.66
N LYS A 126 -12.58 -13.57 5.49
CA LYS A 126 -12.30 -12.18 5.89
C LYS A 126 -12.41 -12.05 7.40
N SER A 127 -11.66 -11.13 8.00
CA SER A 127 -11.83 -10.79 9.41
C SER A 127 -13.27 -10.35 9.69
N GLY A 128 -13.94 -10.99 10.65
CA GLY A 128 -15.37 -10.78 10.92
C GLY A 128 -16.32 -11.56 10.01
N SER A 129 -15.82 -12.57 9.28
CA SER A 129 -16.68 -13.48 8.52
C SER A 129 -17.69 -14.19 9.42
N GLU A 130 -18.86 -14.49 8.86
CA GLU A 130 -19.89 -15.24 9.55
C GLU A 130 -19.38 -16.61 10.03
N HIS A 131 -19.90 -17.07 11.17
CA HIS A 131 -19.62 -18.40 11.72
C HIS A 131 -19.84 -19.54 10.69
N LYS A 132 -20.73 -19.32 9.72
CA LYS A 132 -20.98 -20.23 8.60
C LYS A 132 -19.76 -20.43 7.70
N THR A 133 -19.00 -19.37 7.41
CA THR A 133 -17.79 -19.46 6.59
C THR A 133 -16.70 -20.25 7.32
N TYR A 134 -16.53 -19.98 8.61
CA TYR A 134 -15.59 -20.71 9.45
C TYR A 134 -15.90 -22.22 9.46
N ARG A 135 -17.16 -22.62 9.69
CA ARG A 135 -17.57 -24.04 9.62
C ARG A 135 -17.30 -24.68 8.27
N LYS A 136 -17.55 -23.97 7.16
CA LYS A 136 -17.25 -24.48 5.82
C LYS A 136 -15.77 -24.77 5.63
N ILE A 137 -14.90 -23.92 6.18
CA ILE A 137 -13.44 -24.12 6.14
C ILE A 137 -13.08 -25.34 6.95
N GLU A 138 -13.56 -25.45 8.19
CA GLU A 138 -13.31 -26.62 9.04
C GLU A 138 -13.80 -27.92 8.41
N GLU A 139 -15.00 -27.94 7.84
CA GLU A 139 -15.54 -29.11 7.15
C GLU A 139 -14.70 -29.49 5.92
N ALA A 140 -14.23 -28.51 5.14
CA ALA A 140 -13.39 -28.76 3.98
C ALA A 140 -12.01 -29.30 4.40
N THR A 141 -11.42 -28.74 5.45
CA THR A 141 -10.15 -29.22 6.03
C THR A 141 -10.30 -30.63 6.61
N ALA A 142 -11.41 -30.93 7.30
CA ALA A 142 -11.65 -32.24 7.91
C ALA A 142 -11.96 -33.34 6.87
N LYS A 143 -12.59 -33.00 5.73
CA LYS A 143 -12.89 -33.95 4.65
C LYS A 143 -11.68 -34.27 3.78
N ALA A 144 -10.69 -33.38 3.71
CA ALA A 144 -9.50 -33.59 2.90
C ALA A 144 -8.58 -34.63 3.54
N SER A 145 -8.05 -35.53 2.72
CA SER A 145 -6.97 -36.42 3.18
C SER A 145 -5.70 -35.61 3.47
N PRO A 146 -4.79 -36.08 4.35
CA PRO A 146 -3.53 -35.39 4.61
C PRO A 146 -2.71 -35.12 3.33
N SER A 147 -2.68 -36.07 2.40
CA SER A 147 -1.97 -35.90 1.12
C SER A 147 -2.61 -34.84 0.24
N GLU A 148 -3.95 -34.81 0.16
CA GLU A 148 -4.67 -33.81 -0.60
C GLU A 148 -4.46 -32.41 -0.02
N HIS A 149 -4.55 -32.27 1.31
CA HIS A 149 -4.29 -31.01 1.99
C HIS A 149 -2.86 -30.54 1.74
N MET A 150 -1.86 -31.44 1.83
CA MET A 150 -0.47 -31.10 1.58
C MET A 150 -0.24 -30.61 0.14
N GLU A 151 -0.80 -31.30 -0.86
CA GLU A 151 -0.67 -30.87 -2.26
C GLU A 151 -1.36 -29.53 -2.53
N LYS A 152 -2.55 -29.30 -1.96
CA LYS A 152 -3.25 -28.01 -2.09
C LYS A 152 -2.49 -26.88 -1.41
N SER A 153 -1.98 -27.11 -0.20
CA SER A 153 -1.17 -26.15 0.54
C SER A 153 0.10 -25.79 -0.23
N LYS A 154 0.82 -26.80 -0.74
CA LYS A 154 2.00 -26.61 -1.60
C LYS A 154 1.66 -25.81 -2.85
N ALA A 155 0.61 -26.19 -3.58
CA ALA A 155 0.19 -25.49 -4.80
C ALA A 155 -0.15 -24.02 -4.53
N ARG A 156 -0.78 -23.72 -3.38
CA ARG A 156 -1.13 -22.35 -3.01
C ARG A 156 0.09 -21.53 -2.61
N VAL A 157 0.98 -22.10 -1.80
CA VAL A 157 2.21 -21.46 -1.32
C VAL A 157 3.21 -21.21 -2.44
N LEU A 158 3.35 -22.13 -3.41
CA LEU A 158 4.29 -21.97 -4.53
C LEU A 158 3.99 -20.78 -5.43
N LEU A 159 2.79 -20.20 -5.37
CA LEU A 159 2.47 -18.96 -6.08
C LEU A 159 3.21 -17.74 -5.49
N GLU A 160 3.72 -17.83 -4.26
CA GLU A 160 4.40 -16.73 -3.58
C GLU A 160 5.88 -16.58 -3.94
N PRO A 161 6.65 -17.66 -4.21
CA PRO A 161 7.97 -17.55 -4.81
C PRO A 161 7.97 -17.62 -6.34
N ASP A 162 7.05 -18.37 -6.96
CA ASP A 162 7.11 -18.70 -8.40
C ASP A 162 5.92 -18.19 -9.21
N GLY A 163 4.93 -17.58 -8.56
CA GLY A 163 3.76 -17.04 -9.24
C GLY A 163 4.03 -15.72 -9.96
N PRO A 164 2.99 -15.16 -10.60
CA PRO A 164 3.10 -13.91 -11.38
C PRO A 164 3.56 -12.68 -10.57
N ARG A 165 3.43 -12.74 -9.24
CA ARG A 165 3.84 -11.70 -8.29
C ARG A 165 4.54 -12.38 -7.12
N PRO A 166 5.84 -12.68 -7.25
CA PRO A 166 6.53 -13.56 -6.31
C PRO A 166 6.89 -12.80 -5.02
N ILE A 167 5.89 -12.51 -4.19
CA ILE A 167 6.03 -11.66 -3.00
C ILE A 167 7.10 -12.14 -2.02
N ALA A 168 7.26 -13.47 -1.90
CA ALA A 168 8.26 -14.07 -1.01
C ALA A 168 9.70 -13.79 -1.46
N ARG A 169 9.91 -13.39 -2.72
CA ARG A 169 11.23 -13.06 -3.28
C ARG A 169 11.57 -11.58 -3.19
N PHE A 170 10.64 -10.73 -2.75
CA PHE A 170 10.90 -9.30 -2.63
C PHE A 170 11.80 -9.01 -1.42
N ASN A 171 12.92 -8.34 -1.69
CA ASN A 171 13.72 -7.74 -0.63
C ASN A 171 13.10 -6.39 -0.23
N PHE A 172 12.15 -6.41 0.69
CA PHE A 172 11.46 -5.20 1.14
C PHE A 172 12.37 -4.17 1.81
N PHE A 173 13.49 -4.59 2.42
CA PHE A 173 14.50 -3.65 2.91
C PHE A 173 15.15 -2.88 1.75
N ALA A 174 15.51 -3.56 0.66
CA ALA A 174 16.05 -2.91 -0.52
C ALA A 174 15.03 -1.96 -1.17
N VAL A 175 13.75 -2.37 -1.23
CA VAL A 175 12.64 -1.51 -1.71
C VAL A 175 12.50 -0.27 -0.84
N PHE A 176 12.46 -0.42 0.48
CA PHE A 176 12.40 0.69 1.43
C PHE A 176 13.58 1.66 1.24
N MET A 177 14.80 1.13 1.13
CA MET A 177 16.00 1.96 0.92
C MET A 177 15.96 2.71 -0.41
N LEU A 178 15.49 2.07 -1.48
CA LEU A 178 15.30 2.70 -2.79
C LEU A 178 14.29 3.85 -2.69
N CYS A 179 13.12 3.60 -2.12
CA CYS A 179 12.05 4.58 -1.93
C CYS A 179 12.52 5.77 -1.07
N SER A 180 13.19 5.50 0.04
CA SER A 180 13.72 6.55 0.93
C SER A 180 14.75 7.43 0.22
N LYS A 181 15.71 6.85 -0.52
CA LYS A 181 16.69 7.61 -1.31
C LYS A 181 16.05 8.44 -2.41
N PHE A 182 15.02 7.91 -3.05
CA PHE A 182 14.27 8.60 -4.08
C PHE A 182 13.57 9.85 -3.51
N LEU A 183 12.84 9.70 -2.40
CA LEU A 183 12.19 10.82 -1.70
C LEU A 183 13.20 11.85 -1.19
N GLU A 184 14.32 11.41 -0.64
CA GLU A 184 15.39 12.29 -0.17
C GLU A 184 15.95 13.15 -1.32
N THR A 185 16.19 12.52 -2.48
CA THR A 185 16.70 13.20 -3.67
C THR A 185 15.73 14.28 -4.16
N LEU A 186 14.43 13.96 -4.24
CA LEU A 186 13.40 14.94 -4.59
C LEU A 186 13.30 16.07 -3.57
N GLY A 187 13.38 15.75 -2.27
CA GLY A 187 13.39 16.75 -1.20
C GLY A 187 14.57 17.73 -1.31
N LYS A 188 15.77 17.24 -1.67
CA LYS A 188 16.95 18.09 -1.93
C LYS A 188 16.74 19.00 -3.15
N LEU A 189 16.10 18.51 -4.21
CA LEU A 189 15.78 19.31 -5.40
C LEU A 189 14.77 20.41 -5.10
N GLY A 190 13.77 20.14 -4.25
CA GLY A 190 12.79 21.13 -3.79
C GLY A 190 13.46 22.29 -3.04
N ARG A 191 14.28 21.98 -2.03
CA ARG A 191 14.97 23.01 -1.21
C ARG A 191 15.86 23.94 -2.04
N ARG A 192 16.61 23.40 -3.00
CA ARG A 192 17.45 24.18 -3.92
C ARG A 192 16.67 25.11 -4.86
N ARG A 193 15.36 24.88 -5.02
CA ARG A 193 14.49 25.76 -5.80
C ARG A 193 14.01 26.92 -4.92
N ASP A 194 13.61 26.64 -3.69
CA ASP A 194 13.15 27.66 -2.74
C ASP A 194 14.28 28.66 -2.41
N GLU A 195 15.50 28.17 -2.17
CA GLU A 195 16.69 29.03 -1.96
C GLU A 195 16.98 29.95 -3.15
N ARG A 196 16.74 29.48 -4.40
CA ARG A 196 16.90 30.30 -5.61
C ARG A 196 15.78 31.30 -5.86
N VAL A 197 14.57 31.00 -5.38
CA VAL A 197 13.43 31.93 -5.46
C VAL A 197 13.62 33.06 -4.43
N ASP A 198 14.16 32.75 -3.24
CA ASP A 198 14.50 33.75 -2.22
C ASP A 198 15.66 34.67 -2.69
N GLU A 199 16.66 34.15 -3.40
CA GLU A 199 17.74 34.96 -3.99
C GLU A 199 17.27 35.85 -5.16
N MET A 200 16.30 35.38 -5.98
CA MET A 200 15.74 36.19 -7.08
C MET A 200 14.65 37.18 -6.61
N GLY A 201 14.02 36.94 -5.46
CA GLY A 201 13.04 37.85 -4.85
C GLY A 201 13.65 39.10 -4.20
N MET A 202 14.98 39.15 -4.05
CA MET A 202 15.72 40.30 -3.50
C MET A 202 16.16 41.34 -4.56
N TYR A 203 15.83 41.12 -5.85
CA TYR A 203 16.21 42.02 -6.95
C TYR A 203 15.00 42.60 -7.70
N THR A 204 14.09 43.26 -7.00
CA THR A 204 13.14 44.27 -7.54
C THR A 204 12.67 45.10 -6.33
N VAL A 205 12.80 46.43 -6.22
CA VAL A 205 12.72 47.55 -7.18
C VAL A 205 13.51 48.75 -6.57
N PRO A 206 14.07 49.68 -7.38
CA PRO A 206 14.61 50.98 -6.92
C PRO A 206 13.61 51.89 -6.21
#